data_AF-A0A7Y4Z1Q8-F1
#
_entry.id   AF-A0A7Y4Z1Q8-F1
#
_cell.length_a   1.000
_cell.length_b   1.000
_cell.length_c   1.000
_cell.angle_alpha   90.00
_cell.angle_beta   90.00
_cell.angle_gamma   90.00
#
_symmetry.space_group_name_H-M   'P 1'
#
loop_
_entity.id
_entity.type
_entity.pdbx_description
1 polymer ?
#
loop_
_entity_poly.entity_id
_entity_poly.type
_entity_poly.pdbx_seq_one_letter_code
_entity_poly.pdbx_strand_id
1 'polypeptide(L)' 'MQNNVNLPVLEDHLAIVDDLGFTSLRVAELIANLEDVFGIDPFQDENVSITNIRTLKDLCEIYTTYLEKTTAK' A
#
# COMPACT_ATOMS: atom_id res chain seq x y z
N MET A 1 -9.29 26.12 -14.46
CA MET A 1 -9.49 24.96 -15.33
C MET A 1 -9.52 23.75 -14.42
N GLN A 2 -10.69 23.21 -14.09
CA GLN A 2 -10.79 21.97 -13.30
C GLN A 2 -10.50 20.82 -14.24
N ASN A 3 -9.33 20.18 -14.12
CA ASN A 3 -9.08 18.94 -14.82
C ASN A 3 -10.01 17.88 -14.22
N ASN A 4 -11.05 17.50 -14.96
CA ASN A 4 -11.77 16.24 -14.75
C ASN A 4 -10.80 15.10 -15.10
N VAL A 5 -9.86 14.84 -14.18
CA VAL A 5 -9.02 13.65 -14.27
C VAL A 5 -9.97 12.48 -14.07
N ASN A 6 -10.25 11.75 -15.15
CA ASN A 6 -10.89 10.45 -15.05
C ASN A 6 -9.87 9.53 -14.37
N LEU A 7 -10.01 9.39 -13.05
CA LEU A 7 -9.18 8.47 -12.28
C LEU A 7 -9.64 7.05 -12.64
N PRO A 8 -8.72 6.17 -13.04
CA PRO A 8 -9.08 4.78 -13.25
C PRO A 8 -9.66 4.19 -11.97
N VAL A 9 -10.64 3.30 -12.11
CA VAL A 9 -11.12 2.51 -10.98
C VAL A 9 -9.94 1.72 -10.45
N LEU A 10 -9.68 1.83 -9.14
CA LEU A 10 -8.64 1.06 -8.48
C LEU A 10 -9.19 -0.34 -8.23
N GLU A 11 -8.57 -1.33 -8.87
CA GLU A 11 -8.92 -2.75 -8.71
C GLU A 11 -7.77 -3.51 -8.05
N ASP A 12 -8.11 -4.52 -7.25
CA ASP A 12 -7.19 -5.33 -6.45
C ASP A 12 -5.99 -5.87 -7.22
N HIS A 13 -6.21 -6.26 -8.47
CA HIS A 13 -5.21 -6.93 -9.31
C HIS A 13 -4.24 -5.98 -10.01
N LEU A 14 -4.44 -4.67 -9.90
CA LEU A 14 -3.57 -3.68 -10.54
C LEU A 14 -2.16 -3.73 -9.93
N ALA A 15 -1.17 -3.91 -10.79
CA ALA A 15 0.24 -3.83 -10.43
C ALA A 15 0.61 -2.38 -10.09
N ILE A 16 1.20 -2.17 -8.92
CA ILE A 16 1.53 -0.82 -8.43
C ILE A 16 2.53 -0.12 -9.35
N VAL A 17 3.54 -0.86 -9.82
CA VAL A 17 4.56 -0.31 -10.70
C VAL A 17 4.08 -0.29 -12.15
N ASP A 18 3.61 -1.42 -12.66
CA ASP A 18 3.35 -1.57 -14.10
C ASP A 18 2.03 -0.93 -14.56
N ASP A 19 0.96 -1.02 -13.75
CA ASP A 19 -0.37 -0.51 -14.13
C ASP A 19 -0.62 0.91 -13.59
N LEU A 20 -0.20 1.19 -12.35
CA LEU A 20 -0.38 2.51 -11.73
C LEU A 20 0.80 3.46 -11.97
N GLY A 21 1.90 2.97 -12.52
CA GLY A 21 3.07 3.78 -12.88
C GLY A 21 3.87 4.29 -11.68
N PHE A 22 3.77 3.65 -10.52
CA PHE A 22 4.57 4.05 -9.36
C PHE A 22 6.03 3.67 -9.57
N THR A 23 6.93 4.56 -9.18
CA THR A 23 8.34 4.22 -9.01
C THR A 23 8.55 3.62 -7.62
N SER A 24 9.65 2.88 -7.41
CA SER A 24 9.99 2.34 -6.09
C SER A 24 10.07 3.42 -5.00
N LEU A 25 10.52 4.64 -5.36
CA LEU A 25 10.52 5.78 -4.45
C LEU A 25 9.10 6.21 -4.07
N ARG A 26 8.17 6.28 -5.04
CA ARG A 26 6.77 6.61 -4.75
C ARG A 26 6.07 5.55 -3.92
N VAL A 27 6.45 4.27 -4.07
CA VAL A 27 5.96 3.19 -3.21
C VAL A 27 6.44 3.39 -1.77
N ALA A 28 7.72 3.69 -1.57
CA ALA A 28 8.26 3.97 -0.25
C ALA A 28 7.60 5.20 0.41
N GLU A 29 7.38 6.27 -0.36
CA GLU A 29 6.65 7.45 0.12
C GLU A 29 5.19 7.12 0.47
N LEU A 30 4.51 6.31 -0.34
CA LEU A 30 3.15 5.85 -0.05
C LEU A 30 3.11 5.09 1.28
N ILE A 31 4.04 4.17 1.50
CA ILE A 31 4.12 3.38 2.73
C ILE A 31 4.36 4.29 3.94
N ALA A 32 5.33 5.20 3.87
CA ALA A 32 5.58 6.15 4.95
C ALA A 32 4.34 7.00 5.29
N ASN A 33 3.57 7.41 4.27
CA ASN A 33 2.32 8.13 4.49
C ASN A 33 1.25 7.25 5.15
N LEU A 34 1.14 5.97 4.77
CA LEU A 34 0.20 5.04 5.40
C LEU A 34 0.58 4.77 6.86
N GLU A 35 1.87 4.65 7.15
CA GLU A 35 2.38 4.48 8.51
C GLU A 35 2.02 5.67 9.41
N ASP A 36 2.17 6.90 8.90
CA ASP A 36 1.78 8.12 9.61
C ASP A 36 0.26 8.19 9.82
N VAL A 37 -0.54 7.87 8.79
CA VAL A 37 -2.01 7.91 8.86
C VAL A 37 -2.58 6.88 9.83
N PHE A 38 -2.06 5.65 9.82
CA PHE A 38 -2.58 4.57 10.66
C PHE A 38 -1.84 4.45 12.00
N GLY A 39 -0.70 5.12 12.17
CA GLY A 39 0.13 5.03 13.37
C GLY A 39 0.75 3.66 13.59
N ILE A 40 0.95 2.89 12.51
CA ILE A 40 1.50 1.52 12.55
C ILE A 40 2.60 1.37 11.51
N ASP A 41 3.55 0.47 11.79
CA ASP A 41 4.55 0.06 10.81
C ASP A 41 4.50 -1.47 10.66
N PRO A 42 3.82 -1.98 9.61
CA PRO A 42 3.74 -3.42 9.37
C PRO A 42 5.05 -4.04 8.84
N PHE A 43 6.02 -3.22 8.43
CA PHE A 43 7.30 -3.65 7.86
C PHE A 43 8.43 -3.74 8.89
N GLN A 44 8.20 -3.36 10.15
CA GLN A 44 9.10 -3.73 11.27
C GLN A 44 9.08 -5.24 11.57
N ASP A 45 8.04 -5.97 11.17
CA ASP A 45 7.99 -7.43 11.33
C ASP A 45 8.95 -8.08 10.31
N GLU A 46 9.93 -8.85 10.79
CA GLU A 46 10.94 -9.53 9.97
C GLU A 46 10.33 -10.45 8.90
N ASN A 47 9.06 -10.86 9.06
CA ASN A 47 8.34 -11.69 8.11
C ASN A 47 7.65 -10.92 6.97
N VAL A 48 7.64 -9.59 7.02
CA VAL A 48 6.96 -8.73 6.04
C VAL A 48 7.99 -7.91 5.28
N SER A 49 8.10 -8.13 3.97
CA SER A 49 9.02 -7.39 3.12
C SER A 49 8.30 -6.47 2.15
N ILE A 50 8.76 -5.22 2.05
CA ILE A 50 8.32 -4.25 1.05
C ILE A 50 8.46 -4.76 -0.40
N THR A 51 9.41 -5.67 -0.64
CA THR A 51 9.65 -6.27 -1.97
C THR A 51 8.57 -7.26 -2.39
N ASN A 52 7.70 -7.70 -1.47
CA ASN A 52 6.59 -8.59 -1.76
C ASN A 52 5.36 -7.85 -2.30
N ILE A 53 5.34 -6.52 -2.26
CA ILE A 53 4.22 -5.71 -2.71
C ILE A 53 4.28 -5.57 -4.24
N ARG A 54 3.38 -6.25 -4.95
CA ARG A 54 3.29 -6.16 -6.42
C ARG A 54 2.01 -5.49 -6.87
N THR A 55 0.91 -5.78 -6.19
CA THR A 55 -0.44 -5.32 -6.51
C THR A 55 -1.05 -4.49 -5.39
N LEU A 56 -2.12 -3.77 -5.70
CA LEU A 56 -2.91 -3.07 -4.67
C LEU A 56 -3.41 -4.02 -3.59
N LYS A 57 -3.85 -5.22 -3.98
CA LYS A 57 -4.28 -6.25 -3.05
C LYS A 57 -3.19 -6.63 -2.05
N ASP A 58 -1.96 -6.85 -2.52
CA ASP A 58 -0.84 -7.21 -1.63
C ASP A 58 -0.62 -6.13 -0.56
N LEU A 59 -0.66 -4.86 -0.96
CA LEU A 59 -0.52 -3.73 -0.04
C LEU A 59 -1.66 -3.71 0.99
N CYS A 60 -2.91 -3.81 0.54
CA CYS A 60 -4.07 -3.80 1.41
C CYS A 60 -4.09 -4.98 2.39
N GLU A 61 -3.72 -6.18 1.94
CA GLU A 61 -3.69 -7.38 2.77
C GLU A 61 -2.65 -7.28 3.89
N ILE A 62 -1.47 -6.70 3.64
CA ILE A 62 -0.44 -6.48 4.67
C ILE A 62 -0.98 -5.62 5.80
N TYR A 63 -1.54 -4.45 5.46
CA TYR A 63 -2.06 -3.51 6.46
C TYR A 63 -3.29 -4.08 7.18
N THR A 64 -4.21 -4.74 6.46
CA THR A 64 -5.40 -5.37 7.05
C THR A 64 -4.99 -6.44 8.05
N THR A 65 -4.10 -7.35 7.65
CA THR A 65 -3.61 -8.43 8.51
C THR A 65 -2.92 -7.89 9.77
N TYR A 66 -2.11 -6.83 9.62
CA TYR A 66 -1.44 -6.21 10.76
C TYR A 66 -2.45 -5.56 11.72
N LEU A 67 -3.39 -4.77 11.21
CA LEU A 67 -4.43 -4.13 12.00
C LEU A 67 -5.27 -5.17 12.75
N GLU A 68 -5.70 -6.24 12.09
CA GLU A 68 -6.43 -7.34 12.74
C GLU A 68 -5.64 -7.98 13.88
N LYS A 69 -4.34 -8.26 13.68
CA LYS A 69 -3.45 -8.79 14.73
C LYS A 69 -3.33 -7.84 15.92
N THR A 70 -3.21 -6.54 15.68
CA THR A 70 -3.08 -5.53 16.76
C THR A 70 -4.38 -5.30 17.51
N THR A 71 -5.54 -5.45 16.86
CA THR A 71 -6.85 -5.27 17.49
C THR A 71 -7.30 -6.50 18.29
N ALA A 72 -6.75 -7.68 17.99
CA ALA A 72 -7.06 -8.93 18.68
C ALA A 72 -6.29 -9.12 20.01
N LYS A 73 -5.51 -8.13 20.45
CA LYS A 73 -4.68 -8.16 21.67
C LYS A 73 -5.19 -7.15 22.69
#